data_AF-A0A7Y2MPX1-F1
#
_entry.id   AF-A0A7Y2MPX1-F1
#
_cell.length_a   1.000
_cell.length_b   1.000
_cell.length_c   1.000
_cell.angle_alpha   90.00
_cell.angle_beta   90.00
_cell.angle_gamma   90.00
#
_symmetry.space_group_name_H-M   'P 1'
#
loop_
_entity.id
_entity.type
_entity.pdbx_description
1 polymer ?
#
loop_
_entity_poly.entity_id
_entity_poly.type
_entity_poly.pdbx_seq_one_letter_code
_entity_poly.pdbx_strand_id
1 'polypeptide(L)'
;AADIEFIDVLKGLSKTAIYGDLGGGGIVAIYTKSGRSQRSKNRKIEGLFNMEHPGYYRAREFPSPDYSQSMPGHKKPDFRTTLYWSPEVIIDAEGNGNLEFYTADRNTSYRLNLQGVSLDGRPIHAIYYFEVKED
;
A
#
# COMPACT_ATOMS: atom_id res chain seq x y z
N ALA A 1 -37.49 11.28 -16.87
CA ALA A 1 -36.86 11.55 -18.18
C ALA A 1 -36.16 10.28 -18.66
N ALA A 2 -36.22 9.95 -19.95
CA ALA A 2 -35.58 8.75 -20.49
C ALA A 2 -34.05 8.93 -20.63
N ASP A 3 -33.26 7.95 -20.19
CA ASP A 3 -31.77 7.97 -20.12
C ASP A 3 -31.08 7.44 -21.40
N ILE A 4 -31.74 7.55 -22.56
CA ILE A 4 -31.21 7.05 -23.85
C ILE A 4 -30.54 8.21 -24.60
N GLU A 5 -29.32 7.99 -25.07
CA GLU A 5 -28.55 8.91 -25.90
C GLU A 5 -28.73 8.59 -27.40
N PHE A 6 -28.51 7.33 -27.79
CA PHE A 6 -28.63 6.91 -29.18
C PHE A 6 -28.96 5.40 -29.28
N ILE A 7 -29.61 4.99 -30.38
CA ILE A 7 -29.89 3.59 -30.69
C ILE A 7 -29.33 3.29 -32.07
N ASP A 8 -28.48 2.26 -32.17
CA ASP A 8 -27.92 1.77 -33.43
C ASP A 8 -28.45 0.38 -33.77
N VAL A 9 -28.64 0.10 -35.06
CA VAL A 9 -29.09 -1.20 -35.56
C VAL A 9 -28.04 -1.76 -36.50
N LEU A 10 -27.29 -2.74 -36.01
CA LEU A 10 -26.21 -3.38 -36.73
C LEU A 10 -26.76 -4.58 -37.51
N LYS A 11 -26.59 -4.53 -38.84
CA LYS A 11 -26.93 -5.61 -39.76
C LYS A 11 -25.70 -5.99 -40.58
N GLY A 12 -25.58 -7.28 -40.86
CA GLY A 12 -24.48 -7.85 -41.65
C GLY A 12 -23.33 -8.37 -40.80
N LEU A 13 -22.72 -9.45 -41.28
CA LEU A 13 -21.75 -10.26 -40.55
C LEU A 13 -20.55 -9.45 -40.04
N SER A 14 -20.04 -8.50 -40.84
CA SER A 14 -18.88 -7.68 -40.45
C SER A 14 -19.15 -6.77 -39.25
N LYS A 15 -20.40 -6.35 -39.02
CA LYS A 15 -20.78 -5.50 -37.90
C LYS A 15 -21.23 -6.30 -36.68
N THR A 16 -21.75 -7.50 -36.88
CA THR A 16 -22.30 -8.32 -35.78
C THR A 16 -21.33 -9.38 -35.25
N ALA A 17 -20.27 -9.71 -35.98
CA ALA A 17 -19.30 -10.76 -35.59
C ALA A 17 -18.65 -10.54 -34.21
N ILE A 18 -18.44 -9.29 -33.80
CA ILE A 18 -17.86 -8.95 -32.49
C ILE A 18 -18.73 -9.48 -31.32
N TYR A 19 -20.01 -9.74 -31.57
CA TYR A 19 -20.98 -10.21 -30.58
C TYR A 19 -21.25 -11.72 -30.66
N GLY A 20 -20.52 -12.45 -31.51
CA GLY A 20 -20.62 -13.91 -31.68
C GLY A 20 -21.92 -14.37 -32.34
N ASP A 21 -22.20 -15.67 -32.29
CA ASP A 21 -23.33 -16.32 -32.97
C ASP A 21 -24.69 -15.71 -32.64
N LEU A 22 -24.86 -15.18 -31.43
CA LEU A 22 -26.08 -14.49 -31.00
C LEU A 22 -26.37 -13.21 -31.81
N GLY A 23 -25.36 -12.64 -32.47
CA GLY A 23 -25.48 -11.49 -33.36
C GLY A 23 -25.91 -11.84 -34.80
N GLY A 24 -26.08 -13.12 -35.14
CA GLY A 24 -26.42 -13.57 -36.49
C GLY A 24 -27.76 -13.03 -37.02
N GLY A 25 -28.70 -12.72 -36.12
CA GLY A 25 -30.00 -12.13 -36.45
C GLY A 25 -30.02 -10.60 -36.59
N GLY A 26 -28.87 -9.93 -36.39
CA GLY A 26 -28.79 -8.48 -36.24
C GLY A 26 -28.85 -8.04 -34.78
N ILE A 27 -28.34 -6.85 -34.50
CA ILE A 27 -28.15 -6.35 -33.13
C ILE A 27 -28.77 -4.97 -33.00
N VAL A 28 -29.45 -4.72 -31.88
CA VAL A 28 -29.88 -3.38 -31.47
C VAL A 28 -29.00 -2.94 -30.30
N ALA A 29 -28.18 -1.93 -30.51
CA ALA A 29 -27.31 -1.35 -29.50
C ALA A 29 -27.95 -0.08 -28.93
N ILE A 30 -28.14 -0.03 -27.62
CA ILE A 30 -28.72 1.12 -26.91
C ILE A 30 -27.63 1.79 -26.09
N TYR A 31 -27.37 3.07 -26.38
CA TYR A 31 -26.38 3.90 -25.70
C TYR A 31 -27.09 4.84 -24.73
N THR A 32 -26.62 4.91 -23.49
CA THR A 32 -27.23 5.72 -22.42
C THR A 32 -26.37 6.94 -22.08
N LYS A 33 -27.02 8.06 -21.75
CA LYS A 33 -26.33 9.35 -21.47
C LYS A 33 -25.41 9.28 -20.26
N SER A 34 -25.73 8.40 -19.32
CA SER A 34 -24.96 8.24 -18.09
C SER A 34 -23.63 7.51 -18.28
N GLY A 35 -23.40 6.85 -19.43
CA GLY A 35 -22.15 6.15 -19.74
C GLY A 35 -21.74 5.12 -18.68
N ARG A 36 -22.67 4.74 -17.80
CA ARG A 36 -22.40 3.82 -16.69
C ARG A 36 -22.22 2.44 -17.28
N SER A 37 -20.96 2.10 -17.57
CA SER A 37 -20.51 0.72 -17.68
C SER A 37 -21.14 -0.04 -16.51
N GLN A 38 -21.97 -1.02 -16.81
CA GLN A 38 -22.36 -2.02 -15.84
C GLN A 38 -21.05 -2.72 -15.48
N ARG A 39 -20.34 -2.18 -14.47
CA ARG A 39 -19.14 -2.80 -13.91
C ARG A 39 -19.51 -4.26 -13.75
N SER A 40 -18.82 -5.12 -14.49
CA SER A 40 -18.98 -6.55 -14.34
C SER A 40 -18.80 -6.81 -12.85
N LYS A 41 -19.90 -7.02 -12.12
CA LYS A 41 -19.82 -7.58 -10.78
C LYS A 41 -19.09 -8.89 -11.04
N ASN A 42 -17.87 -9.03 -10.52
CA ASN A 42 -17.07 -10.24 -10.61
C ASN A 42 -18.01 -11.43 -10.46
N ARG A 43 -18.43 -12.02 -11.58
CA ARG A 43 -19.35 -13.14 -11.57
C ARG A 43 -18.51 -14.26 -11.00
N LYS A 44 -18.84 -14.68 -9.79
CA LYS A 44 -18.24 -15.86 -9.18
C LYS A 44 -18.69 -17.04 -10.06
N ILE A 45 -17.81 -17.49 -10.95
CA ILE A 45 -18.07 -18.66 -11.80
C ILE A 45 -17.77 -19.88 -10.92
N GLU A 46 -18.79 -20.69 -10.64
CA GLU A 46 -18.61 -21.93 -9.89
C GLU A 46 -17.61 -22.84 -10.61
N GLY A 47 -16.59 -23.31 -9.88
CA GLY A 47 -15.50 -24.11 -10.44
C GLY A 47 -14.23 -23.32 -10.81
N LEU A 48 -14.26 -21.98 -10.80
CA LEU A 48 -13.06 -21.14 -11.01
C LEU A 48 -12.57 -20.57 -9.68
N PHE A 49 -11.35 -20.92 -9.28
CA PHE A 49 -10.70 -20.35 -8.09
C PHE A 49 -10.18 -18.94 -8.42
N ASN A 50 -10.97 -17.92 -8.13
CA ASN A 50 -10.52 -16.53 -8.19
C ASN A 50 -9.69 -16.21 -6.93
N MET A 51 -8.39 -16.48 -6.98
CA MET A 51 -7.46 -16.11 -5.92
C MET A 51 -6.78 -14.78 -6.27
N GLU A 52 -7.09 -13.73 -5.51
CA GLU A 52 -6.29 -12.51 -5.51
C GLU A 52 -5.07 -12.75 -4.62
N HIS A 53 -3.88 -12.85 -5.23
CA HIS A 53 -2.63 -12.88 -4.48
C HIS A 53 -2.21 -11.44 -4.20
N PRO A 54 -1.97 -11.03 -2.94
CA PRO A 54 -1.36 -9.73 -2.67
C PRO A 54 -0.01 -9.71 -3.37
N GLY A 55 0.13 -8.90 -4.42
CA GLY A 55 1.38 -8.80 -5.18
C GLY A 55 2.54 -8.26 -4.32
N TYR A 56 3.65 -7.93 -4.97
CA TYR A 56 4.80 -7.33 -4.30
C TYR A 56 4.40 -6.05 -3.55
N TYR A 57 4.58 -6.06 -2.24
CA TYR A 57 4.42 -4.88 -1.38
C TYR A 57 5.70 -4.06 -1.44
N ARG A 58 5.61 -2.78 -1.87
CA ARG A 58 6.72 -1.84 -1.69
C ARG A 58 6.82 -1.51 -0.21
N ALA A 59 7.98 -1.81 0.39
CA ALA A 59 8.24 -1.43 1.78
C ALA A 59 7.93 0.05 1.98
N ARG A 60 7.00 0.36 2.88
CA ARG A 60 6.69 1.74 3.25
C ARG A 60 7.82 2.26 4.11
N GLU A 61 8.31 3.46 3.79
CA GLU A 61 9.25 4.18 4.64
C GLU A 61 8.61 4.46 6.01
N PHE A 62 9.37 4.19 7.07
CA PHE A 62 8.89 4.41 8.43
C PHE A 62 8.83 5.93 8.72
N PRO A 63 7.67 6.47 9.14
CA PRO A 63 7.54 7.90 9.39
C PRO A 63 8.28 8.30 10.67
N SER A 64 9.37 9.03 10.51
CA SER A 64 10.11 9.68 11.61
C SER A 64 9.98 11.20 11.48
N PRO A 65 9.17 11.87 12.32
CA PRO A 65 9.05 13.32 12.32
C PRO A 65 10.37 13.97 12.71
N ASP A 66 10.69 15.10 12.07
CA ASP A 66 11.84 15.93 12.41
C ASP A 66 11.41 17.07 13.33
N TYR A 67 11.81 17.00 14.60
CA TYR A 67 11.49 18.01 15.61
C TYR A 67 12.53 19.14 15.69
N SER A 68 13.54 19.17 14.82
CA SER A 68 14.53 20.27 14.77
C SER A 68 13.88 21.63 14.46
N GLN A 69 12.74 21.61 13.76
CA GLN A 69 12.00 22.81 13.38
C GLN A 69 10.58 22.76 13.92
N SER A 70 10.06 23.92 14.34
CA SER A 70 8.69 24.02 14.83
C SER A 70 7.69 24.01 13.67
N MET A 71 6.90 22.94 13.55
CA MET A 71 5.80 22.85 12.59
C MET A 71 4.45 22.82 13.32
N PRO A 72 3.35 23.27 12.69
CA PRO A 72 2.02 23.26 13.32
C PRO A 72 1.60 21.88 13.85
N GLY A 73 2.06 20.80 13.20
CA GLY A 73 1.80 19.42 13.62
C GLY A 73 2.54 18.99 14.90
N HIS A 74 3.67 19.62 15.23
CA HIS A 74 4.50 19.29 16.41
C HIS A 74 3.89 19.78 17.73
N LYS A 75 2.82 20.59 17.67
CA LYS A 75 2.07 21.02 18.87
C LYS A 75 1.17 19.93 19.43
N LYS A 76 0.99 18.82 18.71
CA LYS A 76 0.21 17.67 19.18
C LYS A 76 1.11 16.75 19.99
N PRO A 77 0.61 16.18 21.11
CA PRO A 77 1.37 15.22 21.87
C PRO A 77 1.82 14.02 21.02
N ASP A 78 3.09 13.63 21.15
CA ASP A 78 3.67 12.45 20.52
C ASP A 78 3.54 11.22 21.43
N PHE A 79 2.79 10.23 20.97
CA PHE A 79 2.59 8.94 21.65
C PHE A 79 3.05 7.73 20.80
N ARG A 80 3.98 7.94 19.86
CA ARG A 80 4.51 6.86 19.03
C ARG A 80 5.13 5.76 19.90
N THR A 81 4.78 4.50 19.59
CA THR A 81 5.31 3.31 20.26
C THR A 81 6.58 2.77 19.61
N THR A 82 6.77 3.07 18.32
CA THR A 82 8.01 2.84 17.57
C THR A 82 8.55 4.21 17.18
N LEU A 83 9.78 4.52 17.60
CA LEU A 83 10.38 5.84 17.35
C LEU A 83 11.25 5.84 16.09
N TYR A 84 11.88 4.70 15.82
CA TYR A 84 12.83 4.50 14.73
C TYR A 84 12.71 3.07 14.20
N TRP A 85 12.77 2.92 12.88
CA TRP A 85 12.90 1.63 12.21
C TRP A 85 13.70 1.81 10.93
N SER A 86 14.81 1.07 10.81
CA SER A 86 15.59 0.97 9.59
C SER A 86 15.87 -0.50 9.29
N PRO A 87 15.66 -0.97 8.03
CA PRO A 87 15.98 -2.34 7.64
C PRO A 87 17.49 -2.57 7.45
N GLU A 88 18.26 -1.48 7.36
CA GLU A 88 19.69 -1.51 7.09
C GLU A 88 20.39 -0.51 8.02
N VAL A 89 21.50 -0.96 8.60
CA VAL A 89 22.38 -0.13 9.43
C VAL A 89 23.79 -0.33 8.92
N ILE A 90 24.41 0.77 8.47
CA ILE A 90 25.80 0.76 8.01
C ILE A 90 26.69 0.84 9.24
N ILE A 91 27.59 -0.13 9.36
CA ILE A 91 28.59 -0.22 10.42
C ILE A 91 29.95 -0.09 9.75
N ASP A 92 30.83 0.72 10.32
CA ASP A 92 32.20 0.89 9.83
C ASP A 92 33.08 -0.35 10.10
N ALA A 93 34.32 -0.33 9.62
CA ALA A 93 35.25 -1.45 9.78
C ALA A 93 35.65 -1.68 11.24
N GLU A 94 35.53 -0.65 12.07
CA GLU A 94 35.80 -0.65 13.51
C GLU A 94 34.60 -1.14 14.33
N GLY A 95 33.44 -1.37 13.70
CA GLY A 95 32.24 -1.87 14.34
C GLY A 95 31.30 -0.79 14.89
N ASN A 96 31.49 0.48 14.52
CA ASN A 96 30.65 1.58 14.96
C ASN A 96 29.56 1.91 13.92
N GLY A 97 28.36 2.22 14.41
CA GLY A 97 27.26 2.77 13.62
C GLY A 97 26.53 3.80 14.44
N ASN A 98 26.10 4.90 13.80
CA ASN A 98 25.36 5.98 14.46
C ASN A 98 23.90 5.94 14.04
N LEU A 99 23.00 6.05 15.02
CA LEU A 99 21.56 6.11 14.84
C LEU A 99 21.02 7.33 15.61
N GLU A 100 20.27 8.18 14.92
CA GLU A 100 19.68 9.39 15.50
C GLU A 100 18.17 9.38 15.28
N PHE A 101 17.42 9.68 16.34
CA PHE A 101 15.97 9.77 16.30
C PHE A 101 15.45 10.61 17.46
N TYR A 102 14.25 11.16 17.31
CA TYR A 102 13.56 11.90 18.37
C TYR A 102 12.68 10.97 19.21
N THR A 103 12.68 11.20 20.53
CA THR A 103 11.81 10.51 21.48
C THR A 103 10.36 11.00 21.38
N ALA A 104 9.44 10.22 21.92
CA ALA A 104 8.06 10.66 22.14
C ALA A 104 7.96 11.41 23.49
N ASP A 105 6.83 12.07 23.76
CA ASP A 105 6.64 12.89 24.96
C ASP A 105 6.53 12.08 26.26
N ARG A 106 6.52 10.75 26.17
CA ARG A 106 6.27 9.87 27.32
C ARG A 106 7.58 9.50 28.04
N ASN A 107 7.69 9.94 29.29
CA ASN A 107 8.75 9.51 30.20
C ASN A 107 8.63 8.02 30.53
N THR A 108 9.53 7.20 29.99
CA THR A 108 9.50 5.74 30.15
C THR A 108 10.84 5.11 29.76
N SER A 109 10.94 3.80 29.97
CA SER A 109 12.03 3.01 29.40
C SER A 109 11.68 2.61 27.97
N TYR A 110 12.59 2.93 27.04
CA TYR A 110 12.52 2.52 25.65
C TYR A 110 13.42 1.32 25.40
N ARG A 111 12.99 0.45 24.48
CA ARG A 111 13.73 -0.74 24.07
C ARG A 111 14.25 -0.55 22.65
N LEU A 112 15.55 -0.64 22.47
CA LEU A 112 16.21 -0.78 21.19
C LEU A 112 16.43 -2.26 20.90
N ASN A 113 16.00 -2.73 19.73
CA ASN A 113 16.19 -4.11 19.29
C ASN A 113 16.93 -4.07 17.95
N LEU A 114 18.11 -4.66 17.91
CA LEU A 114 18.95 -4.76 16.72
C LEU A 114 19.01 -6.23 16.31
N GLN A 115 18.72 -6.49 15.04
CA GLN A 115 18.81 -7.80 14.42
C GLN A 115 19.54 -7.66 13.09
N GLY A 116 20.37 -8.63 12.75
CA GLY A 116 21.11 -8.62 11.50
C GLY A 116 21.83 -9.93 11.23
N VAL A 117 22.59 -9.95 10.14
CA VAL A 117 23.45 -11.06 9.75
C VAL A 117 24.81 -10.46 9.36
N SER A 118 25.90 -11.01 9.89
CA SER A 118 27.26 -10.60 9.54
C SER A 118 27.65 -11.03 8.12
N LEU A 119 28.77 -10.51 7.61
CA LEU A 119 29.30 -10.87 6.29
C LEU A 119 29.61 -12.37 6.13
N ASP A 120 29.95 -13.05 7.23
CA ASP A 120 30.17 -14.50 7.27
C ASP A 120 28.89 -15.31 7.57
N GLY A 121 27.72 -14.67 7.56
CA GLY A 121 26.42 -15.33 7.67
C GLY A 121 25.96 -15.63 9.10
N ARG A 122 26.60 -15.05 10.13
CA ARG A 122 26.20 -15.27 11.53
C ARG A 122 25.07 -14.33 11.92
N PRO A 123 24.00 -14.84 12.56
CA PRO A 123 22.95 -13.98 13.07
C PRO A 123 23.46 -13.11 14.23
N ILE A 124 23.04 -11.86 14.24
CA ILE A 124 23.31 -10.87 15.29
C ILE A 124 21.97 -10.48 15.90
N HIS A 125 21.88 -10.48 17.22
CA HIS A 125 20.74 -9.96 17.96
C HIS A 125 21.22 -9.25 19.23
N ALA A 126 20.76 -8.02 19.44
CA ALA A 126 21.04 -7.24 20.64
C ALA A 126 19.80 -6.48 21.09
N ILE A 127 19.65 -6.38 22.41
CA ILE A 127 18.58 -5.60 23.04
C ILE A 127 19.22 -4.64 24.04
N TYR A 128 18.88 -3.36 23.91
CA TYR A 128 19.29 -2.31 24.83
C TYR A 128 18.08 -1.57 25.35
N TYR A 129 18.21 -1.01 26.54
CA TYR A 129 17.19 -0.17 27.15
C TYR A 129 17.82 1.17 27.52
N PHE A 130 17.07 2.25 27.30
CA PHE A 130 17.40 3.58 27.80
C PHE A 130 16.16 4.20 28.42
N GLU A 131 16.37 5.15 29.32
CA GLU A 131 15.29 5.79 30.07
C GLU A 131 15.21 7.26 29.68
N VAL A 132 13.99 7.74 29.43
CA VAL A 132 13.70 9.15 29.18
C VAL A 132 12.93 9.69 30.38
N LYS A 133 13.42 10.80 30.94
CA LYS A 133 12.83 11.51 32.08
C LYS A 133 12.65 12.97 31.70
N GLU A 134 11.68 13.62 32.34
CA GLU A 134 11.64 15.09 32.38
C GLU A 134 12.85 15.60 33.15
N ASP A 135 13.39 16.72 32.67
CA ASP A 135 14.39 17.53 33.38
C ASP A 135 13.77 18.30 34.55
#